data_AF-A0A2Z3HBP5-F1
#
_entry.id   AF-A0A2Z3HBP5-F1
#
_cell.length_a   1.000
_cell.length_b   1.000
_cell.length_c   1.000
_cell.angle_alpha   90.00
_cell.angle_beta   90.00
_cell.angle_gamma   90.00
#
_symmetry.space_group_name_H-M   'P 1'
#
loop_
_entity.id
_entity.type
_entity.pdbx_description
1 polymer ?
#
loop_
_entity_poly.entity_id
_entity_poly.type
_entity_poly.pdbx_seq_one_letter_code
_entity_poly.pdbx_strand_id
1 'polypeptide(L)'
;MGAWQRRAQHMVGSVAELPQPVGAVEYAGVFRETAEHNIYLFDQEMARIGVRYFAEFRGRRYRTTRFTIFVPTEQVGAVAAIAARLFRV
;
A
#
# COMPACT_ATOMS: atom_id res chain seq x y z
N MET A 1 13.86 -7.92 5.85
CA MET A 1 12.61 -7.12 5.89
C MET A 1 12.93 -5.69 6.32
N GLY A 2 12.46 -4.69 5.58
CA GLY A 2 12.62 -3.27 5.93
C GLY A 2 11.78 -2.87 7.14
N ALA A 3 12.14 -1.77 7.81
CA ALA A 3 11.47 -1.32 9.03
C ALA A 3 9.96 -1.04 8.85
N TRP A 4 9.53 -0.65 7.65
CA TRP A 4 8.14 -0.41 7.30
C TRP A 4 7.31 -1.70 7.14
N GLN A 5 7.91 -2.81 6.71
CA GLN A 5 7.19 -4.08 6.59
C GLN A 5 6.69 -4.58 7.96
N ARG A 6 7.39 -4.24 9.05
CA ARG A 6 6.95 -4.56 10.42
C ARG A 6 5.67 -3.82 10.85
N ARG A 7 5.30 -2.74 10.17
CA ARG A 7 4.09 -1.95 10.46
C ARG A 7 2.88 -2.37 9.64
N ALA A 8 3.09 -3.19 8.61
CA ALA A 8 2.06 -3.61 7.67
C ALA A 8 1.55 -5.02 8.02
N GLN A 9 0.71 -5.12 9.04
CA GLN A 9 0.29 -6.42 9.61
C GLN A 9 -0.62 -7.20 8.66
N HIS A 10 -1.34 -6.50 7.78
CA HIS A 10 -2.28 -7.10 6.83
C HIS A 10 -1.65 -7.33 5.46
N MET A 11 -0.37 -6.98 5.30
CA MET A 11 0.40 -7.26 4.10
C MET A 11 0.75 -8.76 4.02
N VAL A 12 0.59 -9.34 2.83
CA VAL A 12 1.07 -10.70 2.52
C VAL A 12 2.57 -10.70 2.21
N GLY A 13 3.20 -11.88 2.24
CA GLY A 13 4.64 -12.01 1.96
C GLY A 13 5.01 -11.83 0.49
N SER A 14 4.08 -12.15 -0.42
CA SER A 14 4.29 -12.16 -1.86
C SER A 14 2.98 -11.95 -2.64
N VAL A 15 3.08 -11.49 -3.89
CA VAL A 15 1.90 -11.33 -4.78
C VAL A 15 1.17 -12.65 -5.01
N ALA A 16 1.88 -13.79 -4.97
CA ALA A 16 1.29 -15.12 -5.19
C ALA A 16 0.32 -15.56 -4.09
N GLU A 17 0.38 -14.93 -2.90
CA GLU A 17 -0.54 -15.19 -1.79
C GLU A 17 -1.89 -14.45 -1.94
N LEU A 18 -2.01 -13.57 -2.93
CA LEU A 18 -3.26 -12.84 -3.19
C LEU A 18 -4.21 -13.66 -4.09
N PRO A 19 -5.52 -13.59 -3.84
CA PRO A 19 -6.52 -14.07 -4.78
C PRO A 19 -6.29 -13.51 -6.19
N GLN A 20 -6.30 -14.38 -7.18
CA GLN A 20 -6.17 -14.01 -8.59
C GLN A 20 -7.55 -13.74 -9.21
N PRO A 21 -7.67 -12.78 -10.14
CA PRO A 21 -6.61 -11.94 -10.71
C PRO A 21 -6.20 -10.78 -9.78
N VAL A 22 -4.94 -10.35 -9.88
CA VAL A 22 -4.39 -9.23 -9.09
C VAL A 22 -4.24 -7.98 -9.97
N GLY A 23 -4.61 -6.83 -9.43
CA GLY A 23 -4.33 -5.51 -9.99
C GLY A 23 -3.30 -4.73 -9.18
N ALA A 24 -2.69 -3.72 -9.80
CA ALA A 24 -1.69 -2.87 -9.17
C ALA A 24 -2.18 -1.41 -9.08
N VAL A 25 -1.96 -0.81 -7.92
CA VAL A 25 -2.20 0.61 -7.65
C VAL A 25 -0.88 1.25 -7.27
N GLU A 26 -0.42 2.20 -8.06
CA GLU A 26 0.77 2.99 -7.72
C GLU A 26 0.35 4.23 -6.94
N TYR A 27 1.05 4.54 -5.86
CA TYR A 27 0.89 5.82 -5.19
C TYR A 27 2.22 6.43 -4.75
N ALA A 28 2.21 7.76 -4.64
CA ALA A 28 3.32 8.56 -4.13
C ALA A 28 2.85 9.35 -2.89
N GLY A 29 3.33 8.98 -1.71
CA GLY A 29 3.04 9.71 -0.46
C GLY A 29 3.69 11.08 -0.46
N VAL A 30 2.93 12.12 -0.06
CA VAL A 30 3.40 13.51 0.03
C VAL A 30 4.10 13.78 1.38
N PHE A 31 5.03 14.72 1.31
CA PHE A 31 6.04 15.17 2.25
C PHE A 31 5.77 15.07 3.77
N ARG A 32 6.81 14.58 4.48
CA ARG A 32 7.02 14.45 5.95
C ARG A 32 6.71 13.09 6.58
N GLU A 33 6.06 12.20 5.85
CA GLU A 33 5.74 10.86 6.36
C GLU A 33 6.76 9.83 5.86
N THR A 34 7.32 9.05 6.78
CA THR A 34 8.25 7.96 6.44
C THR A 34 7.51 6.83 5.72
N ALA A 35 8.26 5.90 5.12
CA ALA A 35 7.68 4.67 4.60
C ALA A 35 6.87 3.92 5.69
N GLU A 36 7.34 3.91 6.94
CA GLU A 36 6.59 3.32 8.05
C GLU A 36 5.27 4.02 8.31
N HIS A 37 5.24 5.35 8.26
CA HIS A 37 4.03 6.12 8.53
C HIS A 37 2.99 5.93 7.42
N ASN A 38 3.41 6.06 6.15
CA ASN A 38 2.51 5.89 5.01
C ASN A 38 1.90 4.48 4.98
N ILE A 39 2.72 3.44 5.19
CA ILE A 39 2.22 2.07 5.19
C ILE A 39 1.36 1.77 6.41
N TYR A 40 1.62 2.40 7.56
CA TYR A 40 0.81 2.23 8.76
C TYR A 40 -0.62 2.76 8.55
N LEU A 41 -0.77 3.98 8.04
CA LEU A 41 -2.09 4.54 7.74
C LEU A 41 -2.82 3.72 6.68
N PHE A 42 -2.11 3.28 5.65
CA PHE A 42 -2.67 2.44 4.62
C PHE A 42 -3.13 1.08 5.17
N ASP A 43 -2.30 0.40 5.95
CA ASP A 43 -2.59 -0.90 6.58
C ASP A 43 -3.83 -0.80 7.48
N GLN A 44 -4.02 0.31 8.20
CA GLN A 44 -5.23 0.55 8.98
C GLN A 44 -6.49 0.64 8.13
N GLU A 45 -6.44 1.33 6.99
CA GLU A 45 -7.59 1.41 6.09
C GLU A 45 -7.87 0.04 5.44
N MET A 46 -6.83 -0.68 5.03
CA MET A 46 -6.96 -2.06 4.50
C MET A 46 -7.58 -3.00 5.53
N ALA A 47 -7.18 -2.90 6.80
CA ALA A 47 -7.76 -3.66 7.90
C ALA A 47 -9.26 -3.36 8.07
N ARG A 48 -9.67 -2.09 7.97
CA ARG A 48 -11.09 -1.70 8.08
C ARG A 48 -11.97 -2.30 6.99
N ILE A 49 -11.42 -2.45 5.79
CA ILE A 49 -12.16 -3.04 4.66
C ILE A 49 -11.90 -4.54 4.48
N GLY A 50 -11.11 -5.16 5.36
CA GLY A 50 -10.82 -6.60 5.33
C GLY A 50 -9.96 -7.03 4.13
N VAL A 51 -9.14 -6.13 3.59
CA VAL A 51 -8.38 -6.36 2.36
C VAL A 51 -6.94 -6.74 2.67
N ARG A 52 -6.50 -7.87 2.12
CA ARG A 52 -5.09 -8.26 2.10
C ARG A 52 -4.43 -7.69 0.85
N TYR A 53 -3.17 -7.28 0.99
CA TYR A 53 -2.44 -6.63 -0.09
C TYR A 53 -0.96 -7.00 -0.03
N PHE A 54 -0.24 -6.83 -1.13
CA PHE A 54 1.22 -6.84 -1.16
C PHE A 54 1.72 -5.45 -1.52
N ALA A 55 2.75 -4.95 -0.83
CA ALA A 55 3.34 -3.66 -1.14
C ALA A 55 4.79 -3.81 -1.57
N GLU A 56 5.14 -3.18 -2.69
CA GLU A 56 6.51 -3.06 -3.15
C GLU A 56 6.99 -1.61 -2.97
N PHE A 57 8.06 -1.41 -2.21
CA PHE A 57 8.67 -0.10 -2.05
C PHE A 57 9.54 0.22 -3.28
N ARG A 58 9.15 1.24 -4.04
CA ARG A 58 9.82 1.65 -5.30
C ARG A 58 10.90 2.72 -5.08
N GLY A 59 11.21 3.03 -3.83
CA GLY A 59 12.19 4.02 -3.45
C GLY A 59 11.60 5.37 -3.05
N ARG A 60 12.50 6.28 -2.69
CA ARG A 60 12.19 7.64 -2.27
C ARG A 60 12.83 8.61 -3.24
N ARG A 61 12.04 9.47 -3.88
CA ARG A 61 12.56 10.53 -4.76
C ARG A 61 12.24 11.88 -4.16
N TYR A 62 13.29 12.62 -3.81
CA TYR A 62 13.24 13.87 -3.03
C TYR A 62 12.33 13.76 -1.80
N ARG A 63 11.08 14.15 -2.00
CA ARG A 63 10.03 14.46 -1.05
C ARG A 63 8.90 13.43 -1.07
N THR A 64 9.01 12.40 -1.92
CA THR A 64 7.93 11.43 -2.17
C THR A 64 8.39 10.00 -1.90
N THR A 65 7.54 9.25 -1.20
CA THR A 65 7.72 7.81 -0.93
C THR A 65 6.83 7.07 -1.92
N ARG A 66 7.39 6.17 -2.74
CA ARG A 66 6.63 5.48 -3.79
C ARG A 66 6.42 4.02 -3.42
N PHE A 67 5.17 3.58 -3.53
CA PHE A 67 4.79 2.17 -3.39
C PHE A 67 3.97 1.72 -4.60
N THR A 68 4.17 0.48 -4.99
CA THR A 68 3.25 -0.25 -5.85
C THR A 68 2.50 -1.24 -4.95
N ILE A 69 1.18 -1.09 -4.85
CA ILE A 69 0.32 -1.97 -4.07
C ILE A 69 -0.39 -2.94 -5.00
N PHE A 70 -0.30 -4.21 -4.68
CA PHE A 70 -0.98 -5.29 -5.37
C PHE A 70 -2.14 -5.79 -4.52
N VAL A 71 -3.32 -5.87 -5.13
CA VAL A 71 -4.58 -6.30 -4.50
C VAL A 71 -5.42 -7.10 -5.50
N PRO A 72 -6.38 -7.91 -5.05
CA PRO A 72 -7.34 -8.53 -5.96
C PRO A 72 -8.03 -7.49 -6.85
N THR A 73 -8.21 -7.81 -8.14
CA THR A 73 -8.68 -6.87 -9.16
C THR A 73 -10.02 -6.21 -8.79
N GLU A 74 -10.93 -6.95 -8.16
CA GLU A 74 -12.23 -6.45 -7.72
C GLU A 74 -12.14 -5.37 -6.63
N GLN A 75 -10.99 -5.25 -5.96
CA GLN A 75 -10.75 -4.32 -4.87
C GLN A 75 -9.90 -3.11 -5.29
N VAL A 76 -9.34 -3.13 -6.50
CA VAL A 76 -8.49 -2.06 -7.05
C VAL A 76 -9.14 -0.69 -6.92
N GLY A 77 -10.43 -0.57 -7.25
CA GLY A 77 -11.15 0.70 -7.18
C GLY A 77 -11.24 1.27 -5.76
N ALA A 78 -11.58 0.43 -4.77
CA ALA A 78 -11.65 0.84 -3.37
C ALA A 78 -10.27 1.22 -2.82
N VAL A 79 -9.25 0.43 -3.16
CA VAL A 79 -7.86 0.63 -2.71
C VAL A 79 -7.26 1.89 -3.34
N ALA A 80 -7.54 2.14 -4.63
CA ALA A 80 -7.14 3.37 -5.31
C ALA A 80 -7.80 4.61 -4.68
N ALA A 81 -9.08 4.54 -4.33
CA ALA A 81 -9.77 5.63 -3.64
C ALA A 81 -9.17 5.91 -2.25
N ILE A 82 -8.82 4.86 -1.49
CA ILE A 82 -8.14 4.99 -0.21
C ILE A 82 -6.75 5.62 -0.39
N ALA A 83 -5.96 5.12 -1.35
CA ALA A 83 -4.63 5.66 -1.64
C ALA A 83 -4.70 7.14 -2.04
N ALA A 84 -5.62 7.52 -2.93
CA ALA A 84 -5.82 8.91 -3.32
C ALA A 84 -6.19 9.80 -2.12
N ARG A 85 -7.09 9.34 -1.25
CA ARG A 85 -7.49 10.05 -0.02
C ARG A 85 -6.33 10.22 0.97
N LEU A 86 -5.56 9.16 1.22
CA LEU A 86 -4.49 9.16 2.19
C LEU A 86 -3.30 9.99 1.72
N PHE A 87 -2.92 9.86 0.46
CA PHE A 87 -1.67 10.42 -0.06
C PHE A 87 -1.83 11.77 -0.76
N ARG A 88 -3.06 12.30 -0.86
CA ARG A 88 -3.40 13.61 -1.46
C ARG A 88 -2.72 13.82 -2.81
N VAL A 89 -2.96 12.88 -3.73
CA VAL A 89 -2.60 13.04 -5.15
C VAL A 89 -3.61 13.95 -5.83
#